data_AF-A0A2T2XA55-F1
#
_entry.id   AF-A0A2T2XA55-F1
#
_cell.length_a   1.000
_cell.length_b   1.000
_cell.length_c   1.000
_cell.angle_alpha   90.00
_cell.angle_beta   90.00
_cell.angle_gamma   90.00
#
_symmetry.space_group_name_H-M   'P 1'
#
loop_
_entity.id
_entity.type
_entity.pdbx_description
1 polymer ?
#
loop_
_entity_poly.entity_id
_entity_poly.type
_entity_poly.pdbx_seq_one_letter_code
_entity_poly.pdbx_strand_id
1 'polypeptide(L)' 'MAKSQPYEELCPVCHQYPVRHQTLKLTGDVYAMCENYPECFYVSRLETPEQDWASMLPSA' A
#
# COMPACT_ATOMS: atom_id res chain seq x y z
N MET A 1 29.29 -2.18 2.28
CA MET A 1 28.06 -2.12 1.47
C MET A 1 26.93 -1.74 2.43
N ALA A 2 26.40 -0.52 2.32
CA ALA A 2 25.42 -0.02 3.27
C ALA A 2 24.09 -0.76 3.08
N LYS A 3 23.64 -1.44 4.13
CA LYS A 3 22.34 -2.13 4.19
C LYS A 3 21.23 -1.14 3.84
N SER A 4 20.55 -1.37 2.74
CA SER A 4 19.29 -0.72 2.42
C SER A 4 18.32 -1.05 3.54
N GLN A 5 18.00 -0.05 4.36
CA GLN A 5 17.05 -0.14 5.45
C GLN A 5 15.70 -0.62 4.87
N PRO A 6 15.03 -1.62 5.48
CA PRO A 6 13.64 -1.83 5.18
C PRO A 6 12.92 -0.54 5.58
N TYR A 7 12.35 0.16 4.60
CA TYR A 7 11.47 1.28 4.89
C TYR A 7 10.21 0.64 5.50
N GLU A 8 10.20 0.49 6.82
CA GLU A 8 9.00 0.17 7.55
C GLU A 8 8.13 1.42 7.43
N GLU A 9 7.22 1.44 6.46
CA GLU A 9 6.32 2.56 6.22
C GLU A 9 5.52 2.82 7.49
N LEU A 10 5.95 3.81 8.26
CA LEU A 10 5.19 4.28 9.41
C LEU A 10 3.85 4.82 8.90
N CYS A 11 2.79 4.54 9.65
CA CYS A 11 1.47 5.02 9.30
C CYS A 11 1.48 6.56 9.24
N PRO A 12 1.06 7.19 8.14
CA PRO A 12 1.09 8.65 7.99
C PRO A 12 0.04 9.37 8.86
N VAL A 13 -0.81 8.62 9.57
CA VAL A 13 -1.82 9.18 10.49
C VAL A 13 -1.28 9.22 11.90
N CYS A 14 -0.84 8.08 12.44
CA CYS A 14 -0.36 8.02 13.82
C CYS A 14 1.15 8.21 13.95
N HIS A 15 1.93 8.03 12.87
CA HIS A 15 3.40 8.06 12.83
C HIS A 15 4.11 7.20 13.88
N GLN A 16 3.37 6.30 14.52
CA GLN A 16 3.79 5.59 15.73
C GLN A 16 3.86 4.08 15.50
N TYR A 17 3.06 3.57 14.56
CA TYR A 17 2.98 2.15 14.23
C TYR A 17 3.21 1.95 12.73
N PRO A 18 3.81 0.81 12.33
CA PRO A 18 4.00 0.47 10.94
C PRO A 18 2.66 0.19 10.24
N VAL A 19 2.67 0.32 8.92
CA VAL A 19 1.58 -0.08 8.04
C VAL A 19 1.78 -1.54 7.64
N ARG A 20 0.75 -2.36 7.85
CA ARG A 20 0.69 -3.73 7.33
C ARG A 20 0.05 -3.75 5.95
N HIS A 21 0.63 -4.54 5.06
CA HIS A 21 0.14 -4.74 3.70
C HIS A 21 -0.62 -6.07 3.60
N GLN A 22 -1.85 -6.03 3.11
CA GLN A 22 -2.68 -7.19 2.89
C GLN A 22 -3.08 -7.26 1.41
N THR A 23 -2.66 -8.33 0.75
CA THR A 23 -3.03 -8.58 -0.65
C THR A 23 -4.31 -9.40 -0.69
N LEU A 24 -5.34 -8.87 -1.35
CA LEU A 24 -6.55 -9.59 -1.69
C LEU A 24 -6.24 -10.50 -2.89
N LYS A 25 -6.16 -11.81 -2.66
CA LYS A 25 -5.91 -12.80 -3.72
C LYS A 25 -6.99 -12.83 -4.81
N LEU A 26 -8.20 -12.37 -4.51
CA LEU A 26 -9.34 -12.41 -5.42
C LEU A 26 -9.20 -11.39 -6.57
N THR A 27 -8.78 -10.17 -6.25
CA THR A 27 -8.67 -9.06 -7.22
C THR A 27 -7.21 -8.69 -7.51
N GLY A 28 -6.26 -9.16 -6.71
CA GLY A 28 -4.85 -8.76 -6.77
C GLY A 28 -4.57 -7.41 -6.10
N ASP A 29 -5.58 -6.81 -5.47
CA ASP A 29 -5.46 -5.52 -4.79
C ASP A 29 -4.62 -5.62 -3.53
N VAL A 30 -3.75 -4.62 -3.31
CA VAL A 30 -2.99 -4.51 -2.08
C VAL A 30 -3.62 -3.42 -1.21
N TYR A 31 -3.79 -3.72 0.07
CA TYR A 31 -4.32 -2.77 1.06
C TYR A 31 -3.24 -2.52 2.12
N ALA A 32 -2.88 -1.26 2.28
CA ALA A 32 -2.08 -0.76 3.38
C ALA A 32 -3.02 -0.38 4.54
N MET A 33 -2.81 -0.92 5.73
CA MET A 33 -3.57 -0.52 6.92
C MET A 33 -2.67 -0.39 8.13
N CYS A 34 -2.98 0.50 9.07
CA CYS A 34 -2.18 0.63 10.30
C CYS A 34 -2.25 -0.65 11.14
N GLU A 35 -1.13 -1.02 11.78
CA GLU A 35 -1.10 -2.12 12.74
C GLU A 35 -1.89 -1.80 14.02
N ASN A 36 -2.03 -0.52 14.37
CA ASN A 36 -2.78 -0.06 15.55
C ASN A 36 -4.29 0.07 15.33
N TYR A 37 -4.88 -0.71 14.43
CA TYR A 37 -6.34 -0.73 14.25
C TYR A 37 -6.99 -1.46 15.45
N PRO A 38 -8.03 -0.92 16.14
CA PRO A 38 -8.94 0.16 15.75
C PRO A 38 -8.59 1.57 16.28
N GLU A 39 -7.49 1.79 16.99
CA GLU A 39 -7.12 3.14 17.43
C GLU A 39 -6.68 4.04 16.27
N CYS A 40 -6.12 3.45 15.21
CA CYS A 40 -5.79 4.12 13.97
C CYS A 40 -6.54 3.47 12.78
N PHE A 41 -7.56 4.17 12.27
CA PHE A 41 -8.40 3.75 11.14
C PHE A 41 -7.77 4.01 9.76
N TYR A 42 -6.44 4.15 9.69
CA TYR A 42 -5.76 4.36 8.42
C TYR A 42 -5.82 3.09 7.56
N VAL A 43 -6.46 3.22 6.39
CA VAL A 43 -6.54 2.20 5.35
C VAL A 43 -6.38 2.89 4.00
N SER A 44 -5.45 2.42 3.19
CA SER A 44 -5.19 2.91 1.83
C SER A 44 -5.10 1.73 0.88
N ARG A 45 -5.77 1.81 -0.27
CA ARG A 45 -5.65 0.81 -1.32
C ARG A 45 -4.46 1.17 -2.20
N LEU A 46 -3.45 0.31 -2.21
CA LEU A 46 -2.32 0.37 -3.13
C LEU A 46 -2.77 -0.33 -4.41
N GLU A 47 -3.24 0.46 -5.36
CA GLU A 47 -3.55 -0.02 -6.71
C GLU A 47 -2.24 -0.51 -7.34
N THR A 48 -2.20 -1.79 -7.71
CA THR A 48 -1.08 -2.34 -8.47
C THR A 48 -1.16 -1.83 -9.92
N PRO A 49 -0.04 -1.39 -10.51
CA PRO A 49 -0.02 -0.78 -11.85
C PRO A 49 -0.43 -1.73 -12.99
N GLU A 50 -0.73 -3.00 -12.71
CA GLU A 50 -1.27 -3.95 -13.69
C GLU A 50 -2.71 -3.60 -14.16
N GLN A 51 -3.35 -2.58 -13.59
CA GLN A 51 -4.67 -2.08 -14.03
C GLN A 51 -4.62 -0.75 -14.79
N ASP A 52 -3.43 -0.25 -15.15
CA ASP A 52 -3.32 0.88 -16.08
C ASP A 52 -3.50 0.42 -17.54
N TRP A 53 -4.66 -0.16 -17.83
CA TRP A 53 -5.12 -0.38 -19.21
C TRP A 53 -5.36 0.97 -19.93
N ALA A 54 -5.47 2.06 -19.17
CA ALA A 54 -5.64 3.43 -19.66
C ALA A 54 -4.40 3.97 -20.38
N SER A 55 -3.18 3.56 -20.01
CA SER A 55 -1.94 3.91 -20.73
C SER A 55 -1.70 3.05 -21.97
N MET A 56 -2.46 1.97 -22.17
CA MET A 56 -2.37 1.13 -23.37
C MET A 56 -3.36 1.53 -24.48
N LEU A 57 -4.15 2.59 -24.30
CA LEU A 57 -4.92 3.15 -25.40
C LEU A 57 -3.95 3.87 -26.36
N PRO A 58 -3.74 3.39 -27.60
CA PRO A 58 -3.08 4.22 -28.59
C PRO A 58 -3.91 5.49 -28.73
N SER A 59 -3.28 6.65 -28.53
CA SER A 59 -3.89 7.93 -28.89
C SER A 59 -4.33 7.84 -30.36
N ALA A 60 -5.64 8.00 -30.58
CA ALA A 60 -6.28 7.89 -31.89
C ALA A 60 -5.76 8.94 -32.89
#